data_AF-A0A351GKE8-F1
#
_entry.id   AF-A0A351GKE8-F1
#
_cell.length_a   1.000
_cell.length_b   1.000
_cell.length_c   1.000
_cell.angle_alpha   90.00
_cell.angle_beta   90.00
_cell.angle_gamma   90.00
#
_symmetry.space_group_name_H-M   'P 1'
#
loop_
_entity.id
_entity.type
_entity.pdbx_description
1 polymer ?
#
loop_
_entity_poly.entity_id
_entity_poly.type
_entity_poly.pdbx_seq_one_letter_code
_entity_poly.pdbx_strand_id
1 'polypeptide(L)'
;DYSSRLSPWLALGNVSARTVFDYIVRYETSVVSNASTYWLIFELLWRDFFQLQLQIHGDSFFQKGGIQRKEITFRTTEHVFWQWANGETGDDLVDANMRELNATGWMSNRGRQNVASFLIHDLGIDWRWGAAYLESKLIDYDPASNYGNWMYIAGVGHDPRPFRKFNTQGQAERYDKEGTYRKLWLR
;
A
#
# COMPACT_ATOMS: atom_id res chain seq x y z
N ASP A 1 14.44 -10.28 -5.08
CA ASP A 1 13.80 -10.55 -6.38
C ASP A 1 12.33 -11.01 -6.30
N TYR A 2 11.53 -10.52 -5.34
CA TYR A 2 10.17 -11.05 -5.09
C TYR A 2 9.02 -10.31 -5.83
N SER A 3 9.33 -9.25 -6.58
CA SER A 3 8.36 -8.47 -7.36
C SER A 3 9.06 -7.71 -8.48
N SER A 4 8.31 -7.16 -9.43
CA SER A 4 8.86 -6.47 -10.61
C SER A 4 9.61 -5.18 -10.30
N ARG A 5 9.32 -4.55 -9.15
CA ARG A 5 9.82 -3.23 -8.74
C ARG A 5 9.53 -2.09 -9.72
N LEU A 6 8.65 -2.29 -10.70
CA LEU A 6 8.38 -1.31 -11.77
C LEU A 6 7.68 -0.02 -11.31
N SER A 7 7.17 0.02 -10.07
CA SER A 7 6.30 1.09 -9.59
C SER A 7 6.90 2.51 -9.67
N PRO A 8 8.18 2.77 -9.36
CA PRO A 8 8.72 4.14 -9.44
C PRO A 8 8.79 4.64 -10.89
N TRP A 9 9.13 3.75 -11.82
CA TRP A 9 9.18 4.07 -13.25
C TRP A 9 7.79 4.27 -13.85
N LEU A 10 6.80 3.49 -13.39
CA LEU A 10 5.40 3.66 -13.81
C LEU A 10 4.78 4.94 -13.25
N ALA A 11 5.08 5.31 -12.01
CA ALA A 11 4.56 6.52 -11.35
C ALA A 11 5.06 7.80 -12.04
N LEU A 12 6.35 7.83 -12.44
CA LEU A 12 6.95 8.96 -13.14
C LEU A 12 6.70 8.95 -14.66
N GLY A 13 6.08 7.91 -15.21
CA GLY A 13 5.86 7.78 -16.65
C GLY A 13 7.11 7.45 -17.48
N ASN A 14 8.20 7.03 -16.82
CA ASN A 14 9.43 6.59 -17.50
C ASN A 14 9.22 5.31 -18.32
N VAL A 15 8.27 4.47 -17.91
CA VAL A 15 7.80 3.31 -18.67
C VAL A 15 6.28 3.33 -18.70
N SER A 16 5.67 3.06 -19.85
CA SER A 16 4.21 3.00 -19.98
C SER A 16 3.65 1.62 -19.61
N ALA A 17 2.45 1.56 -19.04
CA ALA A 17 1.78 0.29 -18.74
C ALA A 17 1.55 -0.57 -19.98
N ARG A 18 1.27 0.05 -21.15
CA ARG A 18 1.17 -0.64 -22.44
C ARG A 18 2.48 -1.31 -22.84
N THR A 19 3.60 -0.62 -22.65
CA THR A 19 4.92 -1.20 -22.90
C THR A 19 5.14 -2.43 -22.01
N VAL A 20 4.85 -2.34 -20.72
CA VAL A 20 4.97 -3.50 -19.81
C VAL A 20 4.09 -4.65 -20.27
N PHE A 21 2.84 -4.38 -20.64
CA PHE A 21 1.92 -5.39 -21.17
C PHE A 21 2.46 -6.08 -22.42
N ASP A 22 2.95 -5.32 -23.40
CA ASP A 22 3.51 -5.89 -24.64
C ASP A 22 4.70 -6.81 -24.35
N TYR A 23 5.55 -6.46 -23.38
CA TYR A 23 6.66 -7.31 -22.94
C TYR A 23 6.18 -8.59 -22.25
N ILE A 24 5.11 -8.52 -21.45
CA ILE A 24 4.50 -9.71 -20.84
C ILE A 24 3.98 -10.65 -21.94
N VAL A 25 3.21 -10.14 -22.91
CA VAL A 25 2.66 -10.96 -24.02
C VAL A 25 3.77 -11.61 -24.85
N ARG A 26 4.86 -10.87 -25.12
CA ARG A 26 6.04 -11.42 -25.81
C ARG A 26 6.70 -12.53 -25.00
N TYR A 27 6.86 -12.34 -23.69
CA TYR A 27 7.40 -13.37 -22.79
C TYR A 27 6.50 -14.61 -22.75
N GLU A 28 5.18 -14.42 -22.70
CA GLU A 28 4.21 -15.51 -22.73
C GLU A 28 4.27 -16.34 -24.02
N THR A 29 4.52 -15.66 -25.15
CA THR A 29 4.64 -16.31 -26.46
C THR A 29 5.97 -17.05 -26.65
N SER A 30 7.06 -16.52 -26.10
CA SER A 30 8.42 -17.03 -26.35
C SER A 30 8.99 -17.91 -25.23
N VAL A 31 8.44 -17.84 -24.02
CA VAL A 31 8.97 -18.53 -22.83
C VAL A 31 7.89 -19.36 -22.15
N VAL A 32 6.93 -18.72 -21.47
CA VAL A 32 5.86 -19.40 -20.74
C VAL A 32 4.72 -18.45 -20.38
N SER A 33 3.48 -18.91 -20.53
CA SER A 33 2.29 -18.29 -19.94
C SER A 33 1.80 -19.12 -18.76
N ASN A 34 1.55 -18.46 -17.62
CA ASN A 34 1.04 -19.10 -16.42
C ASN A 34 0.33 -18.08 -15.50
N ALA A 35 -0.07 -18.51 -14.31
CA ALA A 35 -0.75 -17.64 -13.36
C ALA A 35 0.10 -16.41 -12.96
N SER A 36 1.43 -16.53 -12.89
CA SER A 36 2.32 -15.43 -12.50
C SER A 36 2.41 -14.34 -13.57
N THR A 37 2.45 -14.70 -14.86
CA THR A 37 2.43 -13.70 -15.95
C THR A 37 1.10 -12.96 -15.99
N TYR A 38 -0.01 -13.67 -15.81
CA TYR A 38 -1.33 -13.07 -15.63
C TYR A 38 -1.40 -12.12 -14.42
N TRP A 39 -0.86 -12.52 -13.27
CA TRP A 39 -0.92 -11.69 -12.05
C TRP A 39 -0.24 -10.34 -12.24
N LEU A 40 0.83 -10.24 -13.04
CA LEU A 40 1.46 -8.96 -13.33
C LEU A 40 0.54 -8.03 -14.15
N ILE A 41 -0.22 -8.59 -15.10
CA ILE A 41 -1.26 -7.85 -15.83
C ILE A 41 -2.37 -7.41 -14.87
N PHE A 42 -2.82 -8.30 -13.99
CA PHE A 42 -3.86 -8.00 -13.01
C PHE A 42 -3.47 -6.85 -12.07
N GLU A 43 -2.21 -6.77 -11.62
CA GLU A 43 -1.73 -5.65 -10.82
C GLU A 43 -1.65 -4.33 -11.62
N LEU A 44 -1.38 -4.37 -12.94
CA LEU A 44 -1.50 -3.19 -13.80
C LEU A 44 -2.95 -2.73 -13.92
N LEU A 45 -3.91 -3.65 -13.95
CA LEU A 45 -5.33 -3.30 -13.95
C LEU A 45 -5.77 -2.62 -12.66
N TRP A 46 -5.19 -2.99 -11.51
CA TRP A 46 -5.43 -2.27 -10.24
C TRP A 46 -4.95 -0.82 -10.28
N ARG A 47 -3.81 -0.55 -10.92
CA ARG A 47 -3.34 0.83 -11.16
C ARG A 47 -4.35 1.60 -11.98
N ASP A 48 -4.78 1.06 -13.12
CA ASP A 48 -5.72 1.74 -14.01
C ASP A 48 -7.11 1.91 -13.35
N PHE A 49 -7.55 0.92 -12.57
CA PHE A 49 -8.74 1.03 -11.75
C PHE A 49 -8.69 2.28 -10.87
N PHE A 50 -7.63 2.45 -10.05
CA PHE A 50 -7.55 3.60 -9.16
C PHE A 50 -7.46 4.94 -9.90
N GLN A 51 -6.76 5.00 -11.04
CA GLN A 51 -6.71 6.20 -11.88
C GLN A 51 -8.12 6.63 -12.34
N LEU A 52 -8.91 5.68 -12.83
CA LEU A 52 -10.28 5.93 -13.26
C LEU A 52 -11.18 6.32 -12.07
N GLN A 53 -11.00 5.68 -10.91
CA GLN A 53 -11.79 6.01 -9.73
C GLN A 53 -11.49 7.42 -9.21
N LEU A 54 -10.22 7.86 -9.22
CA LEU A 54 -9.87 9.24 -8.87
C LEU A 54 -10.53 10.22 -9.86
N GLN A 55 -10.55 9.90 -11.16
CA GLN A 55 -11.22 10.72 -12.16
C GLN A 55 -12.74 10.83 -11.92
N ILE A 56 -13.40 9.74 -11.51
CA ILE A 56 -14.85 9.71 -11.26
C ILE A 56 -15.23 10.47 -9.99
N HIS A 57 -14.48 10.26 -8.91
CA HIS A 57 -14.86 10.73 -7.57
C HIS A 57 -14.16 12.02 -7.14
N GLY A 58 -13.14 12.46 -7.87
CA GLY A 58 -12.46 13.73 -7.66
C GLY A 58 -11.94 13.91 -6.24
N ASP A 59 -12.27 15.06 -5.64
CA ASP A 59 -11.80 15.48 -4.31
C ASP A 59 -12.24 14.53 -3.17
N SER A 60 -13.29 13.74 -3.38
CA SER A 60 -13.78 12.75 -2.41
C SER A 60 -12.71 11.70 -2.05
N PHE A 61 -11.69 11.50 -2.90
CA PHE A 61 -10.53 10.65 -2.63
C PHE A 61 -9.69 11.12 -1.44
N PHE A 62 -9.77 12.40 -1.07
CA PHE A 62 -8.93 13.00 -0.04
C PHE A 62 -9.74 13.36 1.23
N GLN A 63 -11.06 13.16 1.19
CA GLN A 63 -11.95 13.49 2.29
C GLN A 63 -11.98 12.38 3.34
N LYS A 64 -12.18 12.76 4.60
CA LYS A 64 -12.21 11.84 5.76
C LYS A 64 -13.11 10.62 5.54
N GLY A 65 -14.32 10.87 5.02
CA GLY A 65 -15.33 9.84 4.76
C GLY A 65 -15.16 9.08 3.43
N GLY A 66 -14.11 9.39 2.67
CA GLY A 66 -13.83 8.84 1.34
C GLY A 66 -14.99 8.97 0.35
N ILE A 67 -14.99 8.12 -0.67
CA ILE A 67 -16.04 8.08 -1.69
C ILE A 67 -17.40 7.64 -1.13
N GLN A 68 -17.41 6.91 -0.02
CA GLN A 68 -18.63 6.48 0.67
C GLN A 68 -19.24 7.59 1.55
N ARG A 69 -18.54 8.72 1.74
CA ARG A 69 -18.96 9.86 2.58
C ARG A 69 -19.40 9.45 3.99
N LYS A 70 -18.74 8.44 4.56
CA LYS A 70 -19.04 7.94 5.91
C LYS A 70 -18.61 8.96 6.97
N GLU A 71 -19.45 9.13 7.98
CA GLU A 71 -19.04 9.81 9.20
C GLU A 71 -18.19 8.84 10.04
N ILE A 72 -16.90 9.15 10.17
CA ILE A 72 -15.96 8.37 10.98
C ILE A 72 -15.32 9.30 11.99
N THR A 73 -15.16 8.82 13.21
CA THR A 73 -14.43 9.51 14.28
C THR A 73 -13.12 8.80 14.52
N PHE A 74 -12.01 9.55 14.49
CA PHE A 74 -10.68 9.05 14.79
C PHE A 74 -10.21 9.62 16.12
N ARG A 75 -9.33 8.89 16.79
CA ARG A 75 -8.60 9.38 17.97
C ARG A 75 -7.27 9.93 17.48
N THR A 76 -7.14 11.24 17.47
CA THR A 76 -5.90 11.88 17.02
C THR A 76 -4.98 12.08 18.21
N THR A 77 -3.91 11.28 18.28
CA THR A 77 -2.81 11.52 19.22
C THR A 77 -1.52 11.65 18.41
N GLU A 78 -1.03 12.87 18.26
CA GLU A 78 0.15 13.17 17.43
C GLU A 78 1.37 12.35 17.84
N HIS A 79 1.59 12.18 19.15
CA HIS A 79 2.68 11.35 19.66
C HIS A 79 2.62 9.89 19.15
N VAL A 80 1.43 9.28 19.16
CA VAL A 80 1.23 7.90 18.71
C VAL A 80 1.43 7.78 17.19
N PHE A 81 1.01 8.80 16.43
CA PHE A 81 1.31 8.85 15.00
C PHE A 81 2.81 8.84 14.71
N TRP A 82 3.59 9.64 15.46
CA TRP A 82 5.04 9.70 15.23
C TRP A 82 5.75 8.41 15.65
N GLN A 83 5.28 7.70 16.68
CA GLN A 83 5.77 6.35 16.97
C GLN A 83 5.55 5.40 15.79
N TRP A 84 4.38 5.45 15.14
CA TRP A 84 4.13 4.70 13.91
C TRP A 84 5.03 5.16 12.75
N ALA A 85 5.11 6.47 12.51
CA ALA A 85 5.89 7.04 11.43
C ALA A 85 7.38 6.67 11.53
N ASN A 86 7.92 6.61 12.75
CA ASN A 86 9.33 6.30 13.02
C ASN A 86 9.62 4.79 13.12
N GLY A 87 8.61 3.93 13.18
CA GLY A 87 8.79 2.49 13.40
C GLY A 87 9.24 2.17 14.84
N GLU A 88 8.51 2.74 15.81
CA GLU A 88 8.70 2.61 17.26
C GLU A 88 7.39 2.23 17.96
N THR A 89 6.53 1.47 17.29
CA THR A 89 5.21 1.05 17.81
C THR A 89 5.28 -0.09 18.80
N GLY A 90 6.37 -0.87 18.77
CA GLY A 90 6.49 -2.12 19.51
C GLY A 90 5.91 -3.33 18.78
N ASP A 91 5.28 -3.14 17.61
CA ASP A 91 4.94 -4.21 16.68
C ASP A 91 6.07 -4.41 15.66
N ASP A 92 6.73 -5.55 15.73
CA ASP A 92 7.96 -5.83 14.99
C ASP A 92 7.78 -5.78 13.46
N LEU A 93 6.63 -6.23 12.95
CA LEU A 93 6.31 -6.22 11.53
C LEU A 93 6.06 -4.80 11.05
N VAL A 94 5.30 -4.00 11.80
CA VAL A 94 5.03 -2.59 11.48
C VAL A 94 6.32 -1.78 11.52
N ASP A 95 7.09 -1.93 12.60
CA ASP A 95 8.33 -1.18 12.81
C ASP A 95 9.36 -1.46 11.72
N ALA A 96 9.52 -2.73 11.32
CA ALA A 96 10.41 -3.10 10.22
C ALA A 96 10.01 -2.45 8.88
N ASN A 97 8.71 -2.41 8.57
CA ASN A 97 8.22 -1.79 7.34
C ASN A 97 8.38 -0.27 7.35
N MET A 98 8.05 0.38 8.46
CA MET A 98 8.19 1.84 8.57
C MET A 98 9.65 2.27 8.50
N ARG A 99 10.57 1.47 9.06
CA ARG A 99 12.02 1.67 8.91
C ARG A 99 12.51 1.44 7.47
N GLU A 100 12.02 0.42 6.76
CA GLU A 100 12.31 0.21 5.33
C GLU A 100 11.88 1.43 4.50
N LEU A 101 10.64 1.92 4.71
CA LEU A 101 10.12 3.09 4.01
C LEU A 101 11.00 4.32 4.24
N ASN A 102 11.38 4.58 5.49
CA ASN A 102 12.17 5.76 5.83
C ASN A 102 13.60 5.71 5.30
N ALA A 103 14.19 4.52 5.25
CA ALA A 103 15.56 4.34 4.75
C ALA A 103 15.65 4.32 3.22
N THR A 104 14.61 3.84 2.52
CA THR A 104 14.69 3.51 1.09
C THR A 104 13.70 4.26 0.20
N GLY A 105 12.68 4.88 0.79
CA GLY A 105 11.53 5.43 0.06
C GLY A 105 10.64 4.36 -0.57
N TRP A 106 10.79 3.09 -0.23
CA TRP A 106 10.00 2.00 -0.80
C TRP A 106 9.48 1.06 0.29
N MET A 107 8.31 0.46 0.07
CA MET A 107 7.73 -0.54 0.97
C MET A 107 6.97 -1.60 0.17
N SER A 108 7.06 -2.87 0.58
CA SER A 108 6.34 -3.96 -0.08
C SER A 108 4.82 -3.76 -0.05
N ASN A 109 4.08 -4.22 -1.07
CA ASN A 109 2.61 -4.12 -1.08
C ASN A 109 1.99 -4.77 0.18
N ARG A 110 2.53 -5.91 0.60
CA ARG A 110 2.12 -6.59 1.83
C ARG A 110 2.41 -5.73 3.06
N GLY A 111 3.56 -5.07 3.10
CA GLY A 111 3.94 -4.09 4.11
C GLY A 111 2.94 -2.93 4.20
N ARG A 112 2.68 -2.27 3.07
CA ARG A 112 1.76 -1.12 2.96
C ARG A 112 0.37 -1.47 3.50
N GLN A 113 -0.14 -2.66 3.19
CA GLN A 113 -1.43 -3.14 3.72
C GLN A 113 -1.41 -3.29 5.25
N ASN A 114 -0.34 -3.84 5.82
CA ASN A 114 -0.22 -4.06 7.26
C ASN A 114 -0.07 -2.75 8.04
N VAL A 115 0.85 -1.87 7.62
CA VAL A 115 1.10 -0.61 8.33
C VAL A 115 -0.10 0.33 8.27
N ALA A 116 -0.83 0.35 7.15
CA ALA A 116 -2.06 1.12 7.01
C ALA A 116 -3.17 0.54 7.89
N SER A 117 -3.35 -0.79 7.89
CA SER A 117 -4.34 -1.44 8.73
C SER A 117 -4.08 -1.19 10.21
N PHE A 118 -2.82 -1.28 10.65
CA PHE A 118 -2.43 -1.02 12.02
C PHE A 118 -2.70 0.43 12.45
N LEU A 119 -2.30 1.41 11.63
CA LEU A 119 -2.58 2.83 11.91
C LEU A 119 -4.08 3.10 12.10
N ILE A 120 -4.91 2.50 11.26
CA ILE A 120 -6.36 2.76 11.26
C ILE A 120 -7.06 1.98 12.37
N HIS A 121 -6.79 0.68 12.51
CA HIS A 121 -7.62 -0.24 13.30
C HIS A 121 -7.02 -0.58 14.67
N ASP A 122 -5.71 -0.43 14.85
CA ASP A 122 -5.05 -0.65 16.14
C ASP A 122 -4.79 0.68 16.85
N LEU A 123 -4.31 1.70 16.13
CA LEU A 123 -4.05 3.02 16.70
C LEU A 123 -5.27 3.96 16.63
N GLY A 124 -6.24 3.69 15.76
CA GLY A 124 -7.45 4.52 15.63
C GLY A 124 -7.20 5.91 15.03
N ILE A 125 -6.11 6.07 14.29
CA ILE A 125 -5.66 7.36 13.72
C ILE A 125 -6.36 7.61 12.37
N ASP A 126 -6.55 8.89 12.05
CA ASP A 126 -7.07 9.31 10.75
C ASP A 126 -6.18 8.81 9.62
N TRP A 127 -6.75 7.97 8.75
CA TRP A 127 -6.03 7.31 7.65
C TRP A 127 -5.30 8.29 6.73
N ARG A 128 -5.79 9.53 6.63
CA ARG A 128 -5.18 10.58 5.78
C ARG A 128 -3.81 11.00 6.28
N TRP A 129 -3.52 10.85 7.57
CA TRP A 129 -2.20 11.12 8.13
C TRP A 129 -1.17 10.13 7.60
N GLY A 130 -1.53 8.84 7.61
CA GLY A 130 -0.71 7.81 7.01
C GLY A 130 -0.57 7.97 5.49
N ALA A 131 -1.66 8.33 4.80
CA ALA A 131 -1.63 8.59 3.35
C ALA A 131 -0.69 9.74 2.97
N ALA A 132 -0.77 10.86 3.69
CA ALA A 132 0.11 12.02 3.50
C ALA A 132 1.56 11.72 3.89
N TYR A 133 1.79 10.90 4.93
CA TYR A 133 3.13 10.45 5.28
C TYR A 133 3.76 9.62 4.16
N LEU A 134 3.02 8.65 3.63
CA LEU A 134 3.47 7.82 2.51
C LEU A 134 3.70 8.66 1.25
N GLU A 135 2.86 9.65 0.98
CA GLU A 135 3.09 10.64 -0.09
C GLU A 135 4.45 11.35 0.05
N SER A 136 4.85 11.71 1.27
CA SER A 136 6.14 12.37 1.51
C SER A 136 7.37 11.46 1.40
N LYS A 137 7.18 10.13 1.42
CA LYS A 137 8.29 9.15 1.51
C LYS A 137 8.42 8.26 0.28
N LEU A 138 7.31 7.90 -0.36
CA LEU A 138 7.30 6.90 -1.42
C LEU A 138 7.94 7.41 -2.71
N ILE A 139 8.97 6.71 -3.17
CA ILE A 139 9.60 6.93 -4.48
C ILE A 139 8.66 6.56 -5.65
N ASP A 140 7.62 5.77 -5.37
CA ASP A 140 6.57 5.39 -6.32
C ASP A 140 5.21 6.03 -6.00
N TYR A 141 5.23 7.21 -5.35
CA TYR A 141 4.01 7.93 -5.05
C TYR A 141 3.19 8.22 -6.32
N ASP A 142 1.92 7.80 -6.27
CA ASP A 142 0.88 8.11 -7.24
C ASP A 142 -0.40 8.43 -6.44
N PRO A 143 -1.03 9.60 -6.61
CA PRO A 143 -2.15 10.02 -5.76
C PRO A 143 -3.34 9.07 -5.85
N ALA A 144 -3.65 8.57 -7.05
CA ALA A 144 -4.76 7.66 -7.27
C ALA A 144 -4.55 6.33 -6.54
N SER A 145 -3.38 5.71 -6.73
CA SER A 145 -3.04 4.44 -6.12
C SER A 145 -2.83 4.55 -4.61
N ASN A 146 -2.16 5.61 -4.14
CA ASN A 146 -1.91 5.82 -2.71
C ASN A 146 -3.23 6.02 -1.96
N TYR A 147 -3.96 7.10 -2.27
CA TYR A 147 -5.19 7.43 -1.54
C TYR A 147 -6.29 6.39 -1.80
N GLY A 148 -6.35 5.81 -3.00
CA GLY A 148 -7.26 4.71 -3.33
C GLY A 148 -7.07 3.48 -2.44
N ASN A 149 -5.82 3.02 -2.26
CA ASN A 149 -5.52 1.89 -1.38
C ASN A 149 -5.76 2.23 0.11
N TRP A 150 -5.41 3.45 0.55
CA TRP A 150 -5.67 3.89 1.91
C TRP A 150 -7.17 3.92 2.23
N MET A 151 -7.99 4.50 1.36
CA MET A 151 -9.45 4.48 1.49
C MET A 151 -10.01 3.06 1.52
N TYR A 152 -9.45 2.18 0.68
CA TYR A 152 -9.84 0.78 0.63
C TYR A 152 -9.62 0.08 1.98
N ILE A 153 -8.49 0.32 2.65
CA ILE A 153 -8.19 -0.26 3.98
C ILE A 153 -8.98 0.43 5.11
N ALA A 154 -9.24 1.73 4.98
CA ALA A 154 -10.04 2.52 5.91
C ALA A 154 -11.55 2.21 5.86
N GLY A 155 -12.01 1.39 4.90
CA GLY A 155 -13.42 1.03 4.77
C GLY A 155 -14.31 2.16 4.25
N VAL A 156 -13.71 3.16 3.61
CA VAL A 156 -14.37 4.31 2.97
C VAL A 156 -14.24 4.35 1.44
N GLY A 157 -13.60 3.31 0.88
CA GLY A 157 -13.35 3.12 -0.56
C GLY A 157 -14.38 2.20 -1.24
N HIS A 158 -13.92 1.32 -2.13
CA HIS A 158 -14.78 0.43 -2.92
C HIS A 158 -15.10 -0.92 -2.27
N ASP A 159 -14.50 -1.25 -1.12
CA ASP A 159 -14.78 -2.53 -0.44
C ASP A 159 -16.16 -2.47 0.27
N PRO A 160 -17.11 -3.35 -0.05
CA PRO A 160 -18.37 -3.46 0.70
C PRO A 160 -18.17 -4.04 2.09
N ARG A 161 -17.01 -4.64 2.39
CA ARG A 161 -16.70 -5.18 3.72
C ARG A 161 -16.41 -4.02 4.67
N PRO A 162 -17.14 -3.91 5.79
CA PRO A 162 -17.00 -2.77 6.70
C PRO A 162 -15.69 -2.79 7.49
N PHE A 163 -14.99 -3.93 7.59
CA PHE A 163 -13.83 -4.09 8.46
C PHE A 163 -12.73 -4.96 7.83
N ARG A 164 -11.57 -4.36 7.55
CA ARG A 164 -10.39 -5.03 6.96
C ARG A 164 -9.16 -4.83 7.86
N LYS A 165 -9.25 -5.38 9.07
CA LYS A 165 -8.14 -5.44 10.02
C LYS A 165 -7.21 -6.61 9.69
N PHE A 166 -5.93 -6.33 9.61
CA PHE A 166 -4.88 -7.34 9.50
C PHE A 166 -4.35 -7.68 10.90
N ASN A 167 -4.17 -8.97 11.18
CA ASN A 167 -3.45 -9.42 12.37
C ASN A 167 -1.96 -9.47 12.03
N THR A 168 -1.17 -8.53 12.57
CA THR A 168 0.26 -8.38 12.28
C THR A 168 1.06 -9.64 12.63
N GLN A 169 0.78 -10.28 13.77
CA GLN A 169 1.44 -11.55 14.15
C GLN A 169 1.17 -12.66 13.14
N GLY A 170 -0.10 -12.86 12.76
CA GLY A 170 -0.45 -13.87 11.75
C GLY A 170 0.11 -13.55 10.36
N GLN A 171 0.34 -12.27 10.04
CA GLN A 171 0.99 -11.84 8.81
C GLN A 171 2.50 -12.09 8.85
N ALA A 172 3.13 -11.85 10.00
CA ALA A 172 4.53 -12.16 10.22
C ALA A 172 4.79 -13.67 10.13
N GLU A 173 3.96 -14.50 10.78
CA GLU A 173 4.07 -15.96 10.70
C GLU A 173 3.92 -16.50 9.27
N ARG A 174 3.06 -15.87 8.47
CA ARG A 174 2.77 -16.31 7.10
C ARG A 174 3.80 -15.83 6.08
N TYR A 175 4.26 -14.58 6.19
CA TYR A 175 5.07 -13.92 5.15
C TYR A 175 6.54 -13.68 5.56
N ASP A 176 6.87 -13.81 6.85
CA ASP A 176 8.22 -13.67 7.40
C ASP A 176 8.46 -14.70 8.54
N LYS A 177 8.17 -15.97 8.24
CA LYS A 177 8.21 -17.08 9.20
C LYS A 177 9.53 -17.19 9.95
N GLU A 178 10.65 -17.02 9.24
CA GLU A 178 12.01 -17.11 9.81
C GLU A 178 12.49 -15.80 10.45
N GLY A 179 11.67 -14.74 10.35
CA GLY A 179 11.99 -13.41 10.85
C GLY A 179 13.10 -12.70 10.09
N THR A 180 13.48 -13.17 8.90
CA THR A 180 14.61 -12.64 8.12
C THR A 180 14.41 -11.17 7.78
N TYR A 181 13.18 -10.80 7.39
CA TYR A 181 12.85 -9.41 7.07
C TYR A 181 12.88 -8.52 8.33
N ARG A 182 12.22 -8.95 9.41
CA ARG A 182 12.20 -8.19 10.67
C ARG A 182 13.61 -8.04 11.26
N LYS A 183 14.43 -9.09 11.29
CA LYS A 183 15.84 -9.05 11.76
C LYS A 183 16.73 -8.11 10.93
N LEU A 184 16.41 -7.89 9.66
CA LEU A 184 17.16 -6.97 8.81
C LEU A 184 16.93 -5.52 9.22
N TRP A 185 15.67 -5.15 9.49
CA TRP A 185 15.26 -3.76 9.68
C TRP A 185 15.16 -3.32 11.15
N LEU A 186 15.07 -4.26 12.10
CA LEU A 186 15.03 -4.00 13.54
C LEU A 186 16.41 -4.09 14.22
N ARG A 187 17.48 -3.84 13.46
CA ARG A 187 18.83 -3.75 14.03
C ARG A 187 19.00 -2.51 14.89
#